data_AF-A0A1G0MS92-F1
#
_entry.id   AF-A0A1G0MS92-F1
#
_cell.length_a   1.000
_cell.length_b   1.000
_cell.length_c   1.000
_cell.angle_alpha   90.00
_cell.angle_beta   90.00
_cell.angle_gamma   90.00
#
_symmetry.space_group_name_H-M   'P 1'
#
loop_
_entity.id
_entity.type
_entity.pdbx_description
1 polymer ?
#
loop_
_entity_poly.entity_id
_entity_poly.type
_entity_poly.pdbx_seq_one_letter_code
_entity_poly.pdbx_strand_id
1 'polypeptide(L)'
;MKGIMPVNHEKLFATEAQRHGDSFHELQNNAGLIDFTNHKISKNSVIFSESLCLRGITAVLLLIFIALTIAPAGAVASESVRTQEINQCLSGELVTWGDGRDRPAIASQLKFAYHHAAAPDWFSEPQVAAMVAKAAEEWSQCGIRTSIVGWGVLNLLKPDVIRVQWSDKESRGNFGLANLGKRTLSLGPKAFALLKTRNPAYDSRQTLQMVISHEMGHFFGLMAHSRRCVDVLSYYDNGKGEACYSRDPAQMRTVKEYRSIFPTACDIERCRNINGMTPLLDGRLAEHPRTQ
;
A
#
# COMPACT_ATOMS: atom_id res chain seq x y z
N MET A 1 31.24 -15.33 21.95
CA MET A 1 30.51 -14.38 21.09
C MET A 1 29.96 -15.17 19.89
N LYS A 2 28.67 -15.53 19.89
CA LYS A 2 28.06 -16.33 18.82
C LYS A 2 27.65 -15.39 17.69
N GLY A 3 28.29 -15.55 16.53
CA GLY A 3 28.00 -14.80 15.32
C GLY A 3 26.62 -15.14 14.77
N ILE A 4 25.80 -14.11 14.57
CA ILE A 4 24.53 -14.19 13.85
C ILE A 4 24.88 -14.29 12.36
N MET A 5 24.55 -15.42 11.73
CA MET A 5 24.73 -15.61 10.29
C MET A 5 23.82 -14.64 9.51
N PRO A 6 24.28 -14.07 8.39
CA PRO A 6 23.42 -13.26 7.53
C PRO A 6 22.43 -14.17 6.80
N VAL A 7 21.14 -13.90 6.97
CA VAL A 7 20.07 -14.48 6.13
C VAL A 7 20.25 -13.89 4.73
N ASN A 8 20.32 -14.78 3.73
CA ASN A 8 20.62 -14.40 2.36
C ASN A 8 19.33 -13.91 1.67
N HIS A 9 19.09 -12.60 1.65
CA HIS A 9 17.87 -11.97 1.12
C HIS A 9 17.78 -11.92 -0.43
N GLU A 10 18.77 -12.47 -1.14
CA GLU A 10 18.93 -12.37 -2.61
C GLU A 10 17.76 -12.93 -3.46
N LYS A 11 16.78 -13.66 -2.91
CA LYS A 11 15.75 -14.35 -3.69
C LYS A 11 14.31 -13.85 -3.52
N LEU A 12 14.07 -12.90 -2.62
CA LEU A 12 12.70 -12.59 -2.14
C LEU A 12 11.90 -11.62 -3.02
N PHE A 13 12.54 -10.83 -3.88
CA PHE A 13 11.81 -9.93 -4.80
C PHE A 13 12.01 -10.27 -6.28
N ALA A 14 12.99 -11.11 -6.63
CA ALA A 14 13.29 -11.47 -8.01
C ALA A 14 12.45 -12.66 -8.54
N THR A 15 11.93 -13.52 -7.65
CA THR A 15 11.17 -14.71 -8.03
C THR A 15 9.71 -14.43 -8.41
N GLU A 16 9.20 -13.24 -8.14
CA GLU A 16 7.79 -12.88 -8.38
C GLU A 16 7.54 -12.27 -9.76
N ALA A 17 8.54 -11.58 -10.32
CA ALA A 17 8.55 -11.24 -11.74
C ALA A 17 8.64 -12.49 -12.65
N GLN A 18 9.03 -13.65 -12.08
CA GLN A 18 9.20 -14.91 -12.81
C GLN A 18 8.00 -15.87 -12.63
N ARG A 19 7.35 -15.90 -11.46
CA ARG A 19 6.20 -16.82 -11.21
C ARG A 19 4.90 -16.45 -11.92
N HIS A 20 4.74 -15.22 -12.41
CA HIS A 20 3.58 -14.82 -13.22
C HIS A 20 3.81 -14.92 -14.76
N GLY A 21 4.98 -15.39 -15.20
CA GLY A 21 5.30 -15.61 -16.61
C GLY A 21 4.83 -16.95 -17.18
N ASP A 22 4.49 -17.92 -16.33
CA ASP A 22 4.22 -19.31 -16.74
C ASP A 22 2.73 -19.67 -16.82
N SER A 23 1.84 -18.66 -16.92
CA SER A 23 0.39 -18.84 -17.11
C SER A 23 -0.11 -18.29 -18.45
N PHE A 24 0.76 -18.24 -19.47
CA PHE A 24 0.43 -17.69 -20.79
C PHE A 24 0.15 -18.78 -21.85
N HIS A 25 -0.57 -19.84 -21.48
CA HIS A 25 -1.03 -20.85 -22.44
C HIS A 25 -2.50 -21.25 -22.35
N GLU A 26 -3.33 -20.57 -21.55
CA GLU A 26 -4.75 -20.96 -21.41
C GLU A 26 -5.71 -19.78 -21.23
N LEU A 27 -5.65 -18.78 -22.12
CA LEU A 27 -6.75 -17.83 -22.35
C LEU A 27 -6.80 -17.44 -23.83
N GLN A 28 -6.96 -18.43 -24.71
CA GLN A 28 -7.13 -18.22 -26.14
C GLN A 28 -8.53 -18.52 -26.67
N ASN A 29 -9.54 -18.72 -25.82
CA ASN A 29 -10.92 -18.98 -26.26
C ASN A 29 -11.93 -18.25 -25.38
N ASN A 30 -12.35 -17.06 -25.80
CA ASN A 30 -13.74 -16.55 -25.71
C ASN A 30 -13.78 -15.06 -26.09
N ALA A 31 -13.80 -14.79 -27.40
CA ALA A 31 -14.30 -13.54 -27.93
C ALA A 31 -15.57 -13.85 -28.74
N GLY A 32 -16.68 -13.97 -28.01
CA GLY A 32 -18.01 -13.98 -28.58
C GLY A 32 -18.43 -12.56 -28.95
N LEU A 33 -18.65 -12.35 -30.25
CA LEU A 33 -19.44 -11.28 -30.85
C LEU A 33 -20.61 -10.85 -29.96
N ILE A 34 -20.78 -9.54 -29.73
CA ILE A 34 -22.08 -8.85 -29.88
C ILE A 34 -21.83 -7.40 -30.35
N ASP A 35 -22.35 -7.15 -31.55
CA ASP A 35 -22.59 -5.86 -32.21
C ASP A 35 -23.84 -5.20 -31.61
N PHE A 36 -23.81 -3.88 -31.38
CA PHE A 36 -25.03 -3.09 -31.21
C PHE A 36 -24.90 -1.73 -31.89
N THR A 37 -25.57 -1.68 -33.03
CA THR A 37 -25.90 -0.54 -33.88
C THR A 37 -26.71 0.56 -33.19
N ASN A 38 -26.33 1.81 -33.48
CA ASN A 38 -27.13 3.00 -33.76
C ASN A 38 -28.61 3.06 -33.30
N HIS A 39 -28.96 4.10 -32.53
CA HIS A 39 -30.30 4.69 -32.62
C HIS A 39 -30.34 6.23 -32.59
N LYS A 40 -31.08 6.74 -33.58
CA LYS A 40 -31.40 8.14 -33.87
C LYS A 40 -32.24 8.77 -32.76
N ILE A 41 -31.97 10.03 -32.43
CA ILE A 41 -32.89 10.89 -31.67
C ILE A 41 -33.66 11.75 -32.68
N SER A 42 -34.97 11.48 -32.80
CA SER A 42 -35.93 12.29 -33.54
C SER A 42 -36.59 13.29 -32.58
N LYS A 43 -36.53 14.57 -32.92
CA LYS A 43 -37.29 15.65 -32.26
C LYS A 43 -38.70 15.67 -32.84
N ASN A 44 -39.73 15.53 -32.00
CA ASN A 44 -41.09 15.96 -32.35
C ASN A 44 -41.66 16.80 -31.22
N SER A 45 -42.02 18.02 -31.59
CA SER A 45 -42.80 18.98 -30.82
C SER A 45 -44.28 18.60 -30.93
N VAL A 46 -45.01 18.60 -29.82
CA VAL A 46 -46.48 18.69 -29.82
C VAL A 46 -46.89 19.69 -28.74
N ILE A 47 -47.61 20.72 -29.18
CA ILE A 47 -48.35 21.70 -28.39
C ILE A 47 -49.83 21.27 -28.44
N PHE A 48 -50.51 21.16 -27.29
CA PHE A 48 -51.97 21.20 -27.03
C PHE A 48 -52.11 20.82 -25.54
N SER A 49 -53.04 21.28 -24.69
CA SER A 49 -54.17 22.19 -24.75
C SER A 49 -54.45 22.56 -23.28
N GLU A 50 -54.94 23.78 -23.02
CA GLU A 50 -55.50 24.14 -21.73
C GLU A 50 -56.83 23.40 -21.46
N SER A 51 -57.10 23.13 -20.18
CA SER A 51 -58.40 23.21 -19.48
C SER A 51 -58.85 21.99 -18.67
N LEU A 52 -59.03 22.28 -17.37
CA LEU A 52 -59.94 21.69 -16.39
C LEU A 52 -59.86 20.18 -16.06
N CYS A 53 -59.37 19.87 -14.85
CA CYS A 53 -60.16 19.09 -13.88
C CYS A 53 -59.64 19.27 -12.44
N LEU A 54 -60.10 20.32 -11.77
CA LEU A 54 -59.74 20.72 -10.40
C LEU A 54 -60.45 19.86 -9.32
N ARG A 55 -60.58 18.54 -9.52
CA ARG A 55 -61.19 17.60 -8.55
C ARG A 55 -60.45 16.25 -8.40
N GLY A 56 -59.23 16.14 -8.91
CA GLY A 56 -58.38 14.94 -8.78
C GLY A 56 -57.09 15.14 -7.96
N ILE A 57 -56.92 16.28 -7.29
CA ILE A 57 -55.62 16.68 -6.71
C ILE A 57 -55.33 15.99 -5.37
N THR A 58 -56.34 15.52 -4.63
CA THR A 58 -56.12 14.86 -3.33
C THR A 58 -55.74 13.38 -3.42
N ALA A 59 -56.11 12.67 -4.49
CA ALA A 59 -55.73 11.26 -4.67
C ALA A 59 -54.34 11.08 -5.31
N VAL A 60 -53.90 12.04 -6.14
CA VAL A 60 -52.59 11.99 -6.80
C VAL A 60 -51.47 12.42 -5.85
N LEU A 61 -51.71 13.36 -4.93
CA LEU A 61 -50.73 13.74 -3.92
C LEU A 61 -50.44 12.61 -2.91
N LEU A 62 -51.41 11.74 -2.61
CA LEU A 62 -51.18 10.59 -1.73
C LEU A 62 -50.34 9.49 -2.41
N LEU A 63 -50.50 9.29 -3.73
CA LEU A 63 -49.67 8.34 -4.50
C LEU A 63 -48.26 8.85 -4.78
N ILE A 64 -48.06 10.18 -4.91
CA ILE A 64 -46.72 10.77 -5.03
C ILE A 64 -45.97 10.69 -3.68
N PHE A 65 -46.66 10.78 -2.53
CA PHE A 65 -46.03 10.59 -1.23
C PHE A 65 -45.67 9.13 -0.91
N ILE A 66 -46.41 8.14 -1.44
CA ILE A 66 -46.07 6.71 -1.26
C ILE A 66 -44.96 6.26 -2.23
N ALA A 67 -44.85 6.88 -3.42
CA ALA A 67 -43.78 6.57 -4.36
C ALA A 67 -42.40 7.17 -3.98
N LEU A 68 -42.35 8.13 -3.04
CA LEU A 68 -41.10 8.78 -2.61
C LEU A 68 -40.40 8.11 -1.43
N THR A 69 -40.95 7.03 -0.86
CA THR A 69 -40.30 6.30 0.25
C THR A 69 -39.62 4.99 -0.17
N ILE A 70 -39.64 4.64 -1.46
CA ILE A 70 -38.79 3.57 -1.98
C ILE A 70 -37.42 4.19 -2.29
N ALA A 71 -36.70 4.54 -1.22
CA ALA A 71 -35.28 4.80 -1.34
C ALA A 71 -34.65 3.52 -1.94
N PRO A 72 -33.91 3.59 -3.06
CA PRO A 72 -33.16 2.45 -3.51
C PRO A 72 -32.21 2.10 -2.37
N ALA A 73 -32.38 0.91 -1.78
CA ALA A 73 -31.36 0.32 -0.94
C ALA A 73 -30.12 0.23 -1.83
N GLY A 74 -29.26 1.24 -1.75
CA GLY A 74 -28.01 1.26 -2.47
C GLY A 74 -27.29 -0.01 -2.11
N ALA A 75 -27.06 -0.87 -3.10
CA ALA A 75 -26.24 -2.05 -2.93
C ALA A 75 -24.89 -1.58 -2.41
N VAL A 76 -24.66 -1.74 -1.11
CA VAL A 76 -23.37 -1.43 -0.50
C VAL A 76 -22.44 -2.50 -1.05
N ALA A 77 -21.62 -2.13 -2.04
CA ALA A 77 -20.61 -3.02 -2.58
C ALA A 77 -19.78 -3.52 -1.38
N SER A 78 -19.78 -4.84 -1.15
CA SER A 78 -19.03 -5.44 -0.06
C SER A 78 -17.56 -5.08 -0.22
N GLU A 79 -16.96 -4.49 0.80
CA GLU A 79 -15.54 -4.16 0.83
C GLU A 79 -14.72 -5.44 0.64
N SER A 80 -13.73 -5.42 -0.26
CA SER A 80 -12.89 -6.60 -0.52
C SER A 80 -12.18 -7.06 0.75
N VAL A 81 -11.92 -8.37 0.89
CA VAL A 81 -11.20 -8.91 2.05
C VAL A 81 -9.82 -8.27 2.16
N ARG A 82 -9.14 -8.02 1.04
CA ARG A 82 -7.88 -7.29 1.04
C ARG A 82 -8.00 -5.91 1.70
N THR A 83 -9.03 -5.15 1.36
CA THR A 83 -9.23 -3.82 1.96
C THR A 83 -9.52 -3.93 3.47
N GLN A 84 -10.29 -4.94 3.89
CA GLN A 84 -10.52 -5.22 5.31
C GLN A 84 -9.22 -5.61 6.03
N GLU A 85 -8.33 -6.39 5.41
CA GLU A 85 -7.03 -6.76 5.99
C GLU A 85 -6.07 -5.55 6.11
N ILE A 86 -6.15 -4.60 5.17
CA ILE A 86 -5.41 -3.32 5.25
C ILE A 86 -5.93 -2.48 6.42
N ASN A 87 -7.24 -2.34 6.54
CA ASN A 87 -7.89 -1.39 7.45
C ASN A 87 -8.09 -1.91 8.88
N GLN A 88 -7.94 -3.22 9.11
CA GLN A 88 -8.24 -3.84 10.40
C GLN A 88 -7.17 -4.84 10.81
N CYS A 89 -6.77 -4.77 12.08
CA CYS A 89 -6.00 -5.81 12.73
C CYS A 89 -6.87 -6.60 13.70
N LEU A 90 -7.07 -7.90 13.44
CA LEU A 90 -7.84 -8.76 14.33
C LEU A 90 -6.92 -9.42 15.37
N SER A 91 -7.54 -9.85 16.48
CA SER A 91 -6.82 -10.61 17.51
C SER A 91 -6.14 -11.83 16.92
N GLY A 92 -4.86 -12.03 17.25
CA GLY A 92 -4.05 -13.13 16.73
C GLY A 92 -3.41 -12.87 15.36
N GLU A 93 -3.62 -11.72 14.73
CA GLU A 93 -3.03 -11.43 13.41
C GLU A 93 -1.60 -10.87 13.47
N LEU A 94 -1.14 -10.42 14.63
CA LEU A 94 0.22 -9.94 14.87
C LEU A 94 1.23 -11.10 14.94
N VAL A 95 1.36 -11.86 13.86
CA VAL A 95 2.27 -13.00 13.73
C VAL A 95 3.42 -12.64 12.79
N THR A 96 4.63 -12.98 13.21
CA THR A 96 5.85 -12.70 12.46
C THR A 96 6.58 -13.99 12.10
N TRP A 97 7.51 -13.89 11.16
CA TRP A 97 8.37 -15.01 10.77
C TRP A 97 9.42 -15.39 11.82
N GLY A 98 9.63 -14.55 12.85
CA GLY A 98 10.66 -14.75 13.86
C GLY A 98 12.09 -14.53 13.35
N ASP A 99 12.26 -13.87 12.20
CA ASP A 99 13.54 -13.55 11.56
C ASP A 99 14.17 -12.24 12.07
N GLY A 100 13.56 -11.65 13.10
CA GLY A 100 14.05 -10.50 13.83
C GLY A 100 13.39 -10.43 15.20
N ARG A 101 13.86 -9.50 16.03
CA ARG A 101 13.20 -9.15 17.29
C ARG A 101 12.91 -7.67 17.30
N ASP A 102 11.63 -7.34 17.35
CA ASP A 102 11.18 -5.96 17.44
C ASP A 102 11.74 -5.28 18.68
N ARG A 103 11.94 -3.98 18.55
CA ARG A 103 12.49 -3.12 19.59
C ARG A 103 12.01 -1.71 19.38
N PRO A 104 11.89 -0.88 20.43
CA PRO A 104 11.49 0.51 20.27
C PRO A 104 12.32 1.26 19.21
N ALA A 105 11.69 2.22 18.55
CA ALA A 105 12.36 3.12 17.62
C ALA A 105 13.57 3.80 18.30
N ILE A 106 14.59 4.12 17.50
CA ILE A 106 15.85 4.68 18.01
C ILE A 106 15.71 6.08 18.63
N ALA A 107 14.61 6.77 18.36
CA ALA A 107 14.29 8.10 18.87
C ALA A 107 12.77 8.32 18.82
N SER A 108 12.27 9.25 19.65
CA SER A 108 10.86 9.68 19.65
C SER A 108 10.49 10.59 18.47
N GLN A 109 11.50 11.08 17.74
CA GLN A 109 11.36 11.77 16.47
C GLN A 109 12.39 11.20 15.49
N LEU A 110 11.95 10.93 14.26
CA LEU A 110 12.80 10.49 13.16
C LEU A 110 12.82 11.56 12.07
N LYS A 111 14.01 11.83 11.53
CA LYS A 111 14.21 12.78 10.44
C LYS A 111 14.73 12.04 9.22
N PHE A 112 14.10 12.22 8.08
CA PHE A 112 14.53 11.58 6.84
C PHE A 112 15.16 12.61 5.91
N ALA A 113 16.39 12.33 5.47
CA ALA A 113 17.14 13.16 4.53
C ALA A 113 17.34 12.38 3.24
N TYR A 114 16.72 12.83 2.15
CA TYR A 114 16.81 12.16 0.86
C TYR A 114 17.96 12.71 0.01
N HIS A 115 18.72 11.80 -0.61
CA HIS A 115 19.73 12.11 -1.62
C HIS A 115 19.38 11.44 -2.93
N HIS A 116 19.23 12.24 -3.97
CA HIS A 116 18.86 11.76 -5.28
C HIS A 116 20.02 11.23 -6.13
N ALA A 117 21.29 11.45 -5.72
CA ALA A 117 22.42 11.00 -6.53
C ALA A 117 22.36 9.48 -6.79
N ALA A 118 22.69 9.09 -8.02
CA ALA A 118 22.61 7.72 -8.53
C ALA A 118 21.20 7.11 -8.66
N ALA A 119 20.15 7.93 -8.59
CA ALA A 119 18.82 7.51 -9.03
C ALA A 119 18.82 7.11 -10.50
N PRO A 120 18.00 6.12 -10.92
CA PRO A 120 17.68 5.95 -12.32
C PRO A 120 16.94 7.18 -12.88
N ASP A 121 17.31 7.63 -14.08
CA ASP A 121 16.83 8.90 -14.68
C ASP A 121 15.30 9.03 -14.82
N TRP A 122 14.56 7.92 -14.79
CA TRP A 122 13.10 7.92 -14.87
C TRP A 122 12.41 8.13 -13.51
N PHE A 123 13.15 8.22 -12.42
CA PHE A 123 12.66 8.67 -11.13
C PHE A 123 13.16 10.09 -10.90
N SER A 124 12.27 11.07 -10.83
CA SER A 124 12.67 12.46 -10.54
C SER A 124 12.87 12.67 -9.04
N GLU A 125 13.78 13.57 -8.65
CA GLU A 125 14.01 13.92 -7.24
C GLU A 125 12.73 14.31 -6.48
N PRO A 126 11.88 15.24 -6.97
CA PRO A 126 10.68 15.64 -6.23
C PRO A 126 9.71 14.49 -5.99
N GLN A 127 9.58 13.58 -6.97
CA GLN A 127 8.72 12.41 -6.86
C GLN A 127 9.19 11.47 -5.75
N VAL A 128 10.48 11.13 -5.72
CA VAL A 128 10.99 10.19 -4.70
C VAL A 128 11.02 10.85 -3.32
N ALA A 129 11.37 12.14 -3.25
CA ALA A 129 11.27 12.91 -2.01
C ALA A 129 9.84 12.90 -1.44
N ALA A 130 8.82 13.06 -2.29
CA ALA A 130 7.42 12.96 -1.90
C ALA A 130 7.03 11.55 -1.43
N MET A 131 7.54 10.49 -2.06
CA MET A 131 7.31 9.10 -1.62
C MET A 131 7.91 8.83 -0.24
N VAL A 132 9.11 9.36 0.03
CA VAL A 132 9.75 9.30 1.36
C VAL A 132 8.94 10.07 2.40
N ALA A 133 8.50 11.29 2.05
CA ALA A 133 7.63 12.10 2.91
C ALA A 133 6.34 11.38 3.26
N LYS A 134 5.68 10.78 2.25
CA LYS A 134 4.43 10.07 2.42
C LYS A 134 4.58 8.82 3.28
N ALA A 135 5.61 8.00 3.04
CA ALA A 135 5.87 6.85 3.89
C ALA A 135 6.11 7.26 5.36
N ALA A 136 6.86 8.34 5.58
CA ALA A 136 7.13 8.83 6.93
C ALA A 136 5.85 9.33 7.62
N GLU A 137 4.99 10.05 6.90
CA GLU A 137 3.67 10.47 7.37
C GLU A 137 2.81 9.26 7.78
N GLU A 138 2.70 8.24 6.92
CA GLU A 138 1.88 7.05 7.21
C GLU A 138 2.38 6.30 8.45
N TRP A 139 3.69 6.13 8.58
CA TRP A 139 4.28 5.50 9.77
C TRP A 139 4.18 6.36 11.04
N SER A 140 4.01 7.67 10.94
CA SER A 140 3.90 8.55 12.11
C SER A 140 2.69 8.23 13.00
N GLN A 141 1.69 7.52 12.46
CA GLN A 141 0.55 6.95 13.19
C GLN A 141 0.98 5.98 14.32
N CYS A 142 2.21 5.48 14.24
CA CYS A 142 2.86 4.73 15.30
C CYS A 142 3.15 5.54 16.59
N GLY A 143 2.97 6.87 16.55
CA GLY A 143 3.25 7.76 17.67
C GLY A 143 4.67 8.33 17.70
N ILE A 144 5.49 7.98 16.71
CA ILE A 144 6.82 8.54 16.49
C ILE A 144 6.72 9.71 15.53
N ARG A 145 7.21 10.88 15.94
CA ARG A 145 7.14 12.09 15.09
C ARG A 145 8.08 11.98 13.91
N THR A 146 7.69 12.50 12.76
CA THR A 146 8.53 12.50 11.56
C THR A 146 8.70 13.89 10.97
N SER A 147 9.82 14.11 10.30
CA SER A 147 10.01 15.30 9.46
C SER A 147 11.00 15.01 8.33
N ILE A 148 10.82 15.67 7.19
CA ILE A 148 11.78 15.64 6.09
C ILE A 148 12.76 16.80 6.25
N VAL A 149 14.05 16.52 6.07
CA VAL A 149 15.12 17.53 6.16
C VAL A 149 15.96 17.51 4.89
N GLY A 150 16.53 18.66 4.53
CA GLY A 150 17.44 18.74 3.39
C GLY A 150 18.71 17.93 3.61
N TRP A 151 19.27 17.35 2.53
CA TRP A 151 20.50 16.55 2.57
C TRP A 151 21.67 17.29 3.24
N GLY A 152 21.81 18.60 3.01
CA GLY A 152 22.86 19.44 3.61
C GLY A 152 22.86 19.50 5.14
N VAL A 153 21.76 19.08 5.80
CA VAL A 153 21.63 19.04 7.26
C VAL A 153 22.35 17.81 7.87
N LEU A 154 22.79 16.86 7.05
CA LEU A 154 23.42 15.61 7.53
C LEU A 154 24.80 15.76 8.16
N ASN A 155 25.51 16.83 7.85
CA ASN A 155 26.81 17.12 8.44
C ASN A 155 26.74 17.38 9.96
N LEU A 156 25.53 17.46 10.53
CA LEU A 156 25.32 17.64 11.97
C LEU A 156 25.22 16.32 12.76
N LEU A 157 25.38 15.15 12.12
CA LEU A 157 25.46 13.81 12.75
C LEU A 157 24.50 13.60 13.93
N LYS A 158 23.26 14.08 13.82
CA LYS A 158 22.29 13.94 14.92
C LYS A 158 21.77 12.51 14.94
N PRO A 159 21.53 11.95 16.15
CA PRO A 159 21.15 10.55 16.29
C PRO A 159 19.77 10.20 15.72
N ASP A 160 18.95 11.20 15.40
CA ASP A 160 17.59 11.08 14.89
C ASP A 160 17.49 11.14 13.35
N VAL A 161 18.61 11.33 12.63
CA VAL A 161 18.59 11.47 11.16
C VAL A 161 18.91 10.16 10.46
N ILE A 162 18.02 9.79 9.53
CA ILE A 162 18.10 8.63 8.64
C ILE A 162 18.37 9.14 7.22
N ARG A 163 19.43 8.64 6.59
CA ARG A 163 19.76 8.93 5.20
C ARG A 163 18.99 8.01 4.28
N VAL A 164 18.27 8.57 3.32
CA VAL A 164 17.64 7.82 2.23
C VAL A 164 18.43 8.10 0.97
N GLN A 165 18.97 7.07 0.33
CA GLN A 165 19.93 7.23 -0.78
C GLN A 165 19.77 6.11 -1.81
N TRP A 166 20.26 6.35 -3.04
CA TRP A 166 20.48 5.28 -4.01
C TRP A 166 21.88 4.71 -3.90
N SER A 167 22.01 3.38 -3.78
CA SER A 167 23.30 2.71 -3.73
C SER A 167 23.14 1.20 -3.89
N ASP A 168 23.60 0.64 -5.02
CA ASP A 168 23.63 -0.84 -5.19
C ASP A 168 24.53 -1.53 -4.16
N LYS A 169 25.63 -0.86 -3.79
CA LYS A 169 26.59 -1.39 -2.81
C LYS A 169 25.93 -1.55 -1.44
N GLU A 170 25.21 -0.52 -0.99
CA GLU A 170 24.57 -0.55 0.33
C GLU A 170 23.21 -1.28 0.31
N SER A 171 22.53 -1.38 -0.85
CA SER A 171 21.32 -2.20 -1.02
C SER A 171 21.62 -3.70 -1.20
N ARG A 172 22.87 -4.07 -1.52
CA ARG A 172 23.35 -5.45 -1.64
C ARG A 172 22.53 -6.28 -2.63
N GLY A 173 22.18 -5.68 -3.77
CA GLY A 173 21.40 -6.34 -4.83
C GLY A 173 19.88 -6.35 -4.61
N ASN A 174 19.39 -5.85 -3.46
CA ASN A 174 17.96 -5.72 -3.20
C ASN A 174 17.39 -4.40 -3.76
N PHE A 175 16.07 -4.33 -3.89
CA PHE A 175 15.37 -3.08 -4.22
C PHE A 175 15.54 -2.00 -3.15
N GLY A 176 15.59 -2.41 -1.88
CA GLY A 176 15.81 -1.56 -0.72
C GLY A 176 16.57 -2.32 0.35
N LEU A 177 17.20 -1.59 1.28
CA LEU A 177 17.78 -2.14 2.49
C LEU A 177 17.87 -1.08 3.59
N ALA A 178 17.29 -1.36 4.75
CA ALA A 178 17.47 -0.61 5.97
C ALA A 178 18.72 -1.10 6.74
N ASN A 179 19.64 -0.19 7.02
CA ASN A 179 20.77 -0.43 7.92
C ASN A 179 20.65 0.52 9.12
N LEU A 180 20.14 -0.03 10.22
CA LEU A 180 19.93 0.74 11.45
C LEU A 180 21.23 1.19 12.10
N GLY A 181 22.31 0.41 11.98
CA GLY A 181 23.62 0.77 12.54
C GLY A 181 24.26 1.96 11.83
N LYS A 182 24.07 2.07 10.51
CA LYS A 182 24.55 3.20 9.68
C LYS A 182 23.52 4.32 9.52
N ARG A 183 22.28 4.10 9.96
CA ARG A 183 21.10 4.95 9.75
C ARG A 183 20.86 5.28 8.28
N THR A 184 20.82 4.25 7.45
CA THR A 184 20.61 4.39 6.01
C THR A 184 19.49 3.50 5.51
N LEU A 185 18.59 4.07 4.72
CA LEU A 185 17.72 3.35 3.78
C LEU A 185 18.37 3.46 2.40
N SER A 186 18.84 2.35 1.84
CA SER A 186 19.50 2.33 0.54
C SER A 186 18.60 1.69 -0.52
N LEU A 187 18.24 2.44 -1.54
CA LEU A 187 17.49 1.99 -2.71
C LEU A 187 18.47 1.44 -3.76
N GLY A 188 18.14 0.31 -4.39
CA GLY A 188 18.99 -0.38 -5.36
C GLY A 188 18.70 0.02 -6.81
N PRO A 189 19.45 0.95 -7.43
CA PRO A 189 19.16 1.40 -8.80
C PRO A 189 19.21 0.26 -9.83
N LYS A 190 20.12 -0.72 -9.71
CA LYS A 190 20.16 -1.87 -10.63
C LYS A 190 18.96 -2.79 -10.50
N ALA A 191 18.41 -2.97 -9.30
CA ALA A 191 17.21 -3.78 -9.10
C ALA A 191 16.00 -3.16 -9.82
N PHE A 192 15.84 -1.83 -9.72
CA PHE A 192 14.79 -1.12 -10.46
C PHE A 192 15.03 -1.08 -11.97
N ALA A 193 16.29 -0.98 -12.41
CA ALA A 193 16.62 -1.11 -13.83
C ALA A 193 16.25 -2.51 -14.35
N LEU A 194 16.55 -3.57 -13.59
CA LEU A 194 16.18 -4.94 -13.94
C LEU A 194 14.66 -5.13 -14.00
N LEU A 195 13.92 -4.58 -13.04
CA LEU A 195 12.44 -4.60 -13.03
C LEU A 195 11.89 -3.96 -14.31
N LYS A 196 12.37 -2.76 -14.66
CA LYS A 196 11.92 -2.05 -15.86
C LYS A 196 12.24 -2.82 -17.15
N THR A 197 13.42 -3.46 -17.22
CA THR A 197 13.80 -4.28 -18.36
C THR A 197 12.94 -5.53 -18.49
N ARG A 198 12.65 -6.22 -17.38
CA ARG A 198 11.86 -7.47 -17.39
C ARG A 198 10.37 -7.24 -17.53
N ASN A 199 9.86 -6.10 -17.06
CA ASN A 199 8.44 -5.78 -17.09
C ASN A 199 8.22 -4.28 -17.40
N PRO A 200 8.43 -3.86 -18.66
CA PRO A 200 8.39 -2.45 -19.04
C PRO A 200 6.99 -1.82 -18.93
N ALA A 201 5.93 -2.64 -18.93
CA ALA A 201 4.55 -2.18 -18.78
C ALA A 201 4.13 -1.99 -17.30
N TYR A 202 4.95 -2.44 -16.35
CA TYR A 202 4.67 -2.28 -14.92
C TYR A 202 5.15 -0.92 -14.42
N ASP A 203 4.30 -0.25 -13.62
CA ASP A 203 4.68 1.00 -12.99
C ASP A 203 5.60 0.77 -11.79
N SER A 204 6.92 0.89 -12.03
CA SER A 204 7.96 0.72 -11.00
C SER A 204 7.82 1.66 -9.80
N ARG A 205 7.03 2.74 -9.91
CA ARG A 205 6.74 3.64 -8.78
C ARG A 205 5.97 2.94 -7.66
N GLN A 206 5.13 1.97 -7.99
CA GLN A 206 4.38 1.19 -6.99
C GLN A 206 5.34 0.36 -6.12
N THR A 207 6.26 -0.39 -6.75
CA THR A 207 7.32 -1.10 -6.04
C THR A 207 8.21 -0.15 -5.25
N LEU A 208 8.58 1.01 -5.82
CA LEU A 208 9.40 1.98 -5.11
C LEU A 208 8.73 2.49 -3.83
N GLN A 209 7.45 2.86 -3.89
CA GLN A 209 6.71 3.33 -2.72
C GLN A 209 6.61 2.24 -1.64
N MET A 210 6.28 1.00 -2.04
CA MET A 210 6.19 -0.14 -1.13
C MET A 210 7.53 -0.45 -0.47
N VAL A 211 8.62 -0.48 -1.23
CA VAL A 211 9.99 -0.71 -0.72
C VAL A 211 10.40 0.40 0.26
N ILE A 212 10.18 1.67 -0.08
CA ILE A 212 10.45 2.78 0.84
C ILE A 212 9.68 2.57 2.15
N SER A 213 8.39 2.26 2.07
CA SER A 213 7.55 2.04 3.26
C SER A 213 8.00 0.83 4.07
N HIS A 214 8.35 -0.28 3.42
CA HIS A 214 8.87 -1.49 4.04
C HIS A 214 10.15 -1.20 4.83
N GLU A 215 11.19 -0.71 4.14
CA GLU A 215 12.47 -0.44 4.77
C GLU A 215 12.37 0.65 5.85
N MET A 216 11.46 1.60 5.67
CA MET A 216 11.20 2.63 6.66
C MET A 216 10.63 2.06 7.96
N GLY A 217 9.71 1.08 7.89
CA GLY A 217 9.12 0.43 9.06
C GLY A 217 10.15 -0.16 10.04
N HIS A 218 11.30 -0.60 9.53
CA HIS A 218 12.41 -1.04 10.37
C HIS A 218 12.96 0.08 11.27
N PHE A 219 13.01 1.34 10.82
CA PHE A 219 13.44 2.45 11.67
C PHE A 219 12.43 2.80 12.77
N PHE A 220 11.17 2.43 12.58
CA PHE A 220 10.11 2.55 13.59
C PHE A 220 10.11 1.40 14.61
N GLY A 221 11.00 0.41 14.46
CA GLY A 221 11.24 -0.62 15.46
C GLY A 221 10.78 -2.03 15.09
N LEU A 222 10.14 -2.19 13.93
CA LEU A 222 9.66 -3.48 13.45
C LEU A 222 10.79 -4.23 12.76
N MET A 223 11.39 -5.22 13.41
CA MET A 223 12.56 -5.96 12.91
C MET A 223 12.20 -7.32 12.32
N ALA A 224 11.14 -7.96 12.84
CA ALA A 224 10.66 -9.20 12.23
C ALA A 224 9.67 -8.90 11.09
N HIS A 225 9.64 -9.74 10.07
CA HIS A 225 8.69 -9.58 8.97
C HIS A 225 7.33 -10.17 9.35
N SER A 226 6.25 -9.54 8.87
CA SER A 226 4.88 -10.02 9.10
C SER A 226 4.61 -11.29 8.31
N ARG A 227 3.81 -12.20 8.90
CA ARG A 227 3.25 -13.36 8.20
C ARG A 227 1.96 -13.04 7.45
N ARG A 228 1.37 -11.84 7.59
CA ARG A 228 0.21 -11.42 6.79
C ARG A 228 0.68 -10.97 5.41
N CYS A 229 0.17 -11.59 4.35
CA CYS A 229 0.55 -11.24 2.98
C CYS A 229 0.21 -9.80 2.59
N VAL A 230 -0.74 -9.16 3.29
CA VAL A 230 -1.17 -7.80 3.00
C VAL A 230 -0.27 -6.73 3.63
N ASP A 231 0.49 -7.08 4.67
CA ASP A 231 1.27 -6.11 5.44
C ASP A 231 2.45 -5.62 4.62
N VAL A 232 2.84 -4.34 4.82
CA VAL A 232 3.94 -3.76 4.05
C VAL A 232 5.28 -4.41 4.43
N LEU A 233 5.42 -4.87 5.68
CA LEU A 233 6.58 -5.58 6.20
C LEU A 233 6.55 -7.10 5.97
N SER A 234 5.77 -7.57 5.00
CA SER A 234 5.71 -9.00 4.67
C SER A 234 6.57 -9.37 3.45
N TYR A 235 6.86 -10.66 3.38
CA TYR A 235 7.26 -11.34 2.16
C TYR A 235 6.44 -12.62 2.00
N TYR A 236 6.31 -13.10 0.76
CA TYR A 236 5.36 -14.16 0.44
C TYR A 236 5.79 -15.55 0.89
N ASP A 237 7.09 -15.85 0.89
CA ASP A 237 7.62 -17.14 1.34
C ASP A 237 8.94 -16.96 2.07
N ASN A 238 9.23 -17.84 3.04
CA ASN A 238 10.45 -17.75 3.85
C ASN A 238 11.64 -18.54 3.26
N GLY A 239 11.53 -19.02 2.01
CA GLY A 239 12.51 -19.91 1.39
C GLY A 239 12.65 -21.30 2.03
N LYS A 240 11.82 -21.63 3.03
CA LYS A 240 11.81 -22.93 3.74
C LYS A 240 10.52 -23.72 3.51
N GLY A 241 9.71 -23.30 2.53
CA GLY A 241 8.46 -23.97 2.15
C GLY A 241 7.21 -23.45 2.87
N GLU A 242 7.34 -22.46 3.76
CA GLU A 242 6.17 -21.78 4.34
C GLU A 242 5.84 -20.51 3.54
N ALA A 243 4.54 -20.22 3.43
CA ALA A 243 4.02 -18.99 2.83
C ALA A 243 3.38 -18.07 3.88
N CYS A 244 3.30 -16.78 3.55
CA CYS A 244 2.46 -15.84 4.31
C CYS A 244 0.98 -16.29 4.23
N TYR A 245 0.15 -15.76 5.11
CA TYR A 245 -1.28 -16.02 5.12
C TYR A 245 -2.09 -14.78 4.72
N SER A 246 -3.26 -15.02 4.13
CA SER A 246 -4.32 -14.04 3.96
C SER A 246 -5.62 -14.66 4.46
N ARG A 247 -6.55 -13.83 4.95
CA ARG A 247 -7.91 -14.24 5.31
C ARG A 247 -8.64 -14.92 4.14
N ASP A 248 -8.36 -14.50 2.91
CA ASP A 248 -8.89 -15.11 1.69
C ASP A 248 -7.79 -15.29 0.63
N PRO A 249 -7.16 -16.47 0.55
CA PRO A 249 -6.11 -16.75 -0.42
C PRO A 249 -6.55 -16.59 -1.89
N ALA A 250 -7.85 -16.65 -2.21
CA ALA A 250 -8.31 -16.47 -3.58
C ALA A 250 -8.10 -15.01 -4.06
N GLN A 251 -8.21 -14.03 -3.15
CA GLN A 251 -8.00 -12.61 -3.47
C GLN A 251 -6.55 -12.25 -3.74
N MET A 252 -5.59 -13.07 -3.31
CA MET A 252 -4.19 -12.85 -3.65
C MET A 252 -3.92 -12.91 -5.15
N ARG A 253 -4.79 -13.60 -5.91
CA ARG A 253 -4.65 -13.76 -7.37
C ARG A 253 -5.37 -12.68 -8.17
N THR A 254 -6.15 -11.82 -7.52
CA THR A 254 -6.96 -10.80 -8.20
C THR A 254 -6.20 -9.48 -8.43
N VAL A 255 -5.00 -9.36 -7.88
CA VAL A 255 -4.14 -8.16 -7.99
C VAL A 255 -2.70 -8.59 -8.30
N LYS A 256 -1.93 -7.67 -8.91
CA LYS A 256 -0.51 -7.93 -9.24
C LYS A 256 0.40 -7.96 -8.02
N GLU A 257 0.08 -7.17 -7.01
CA GLU A 257 0.82 -7.04 -5.76
C GLU A 257 -0.23 -7.00 -4.64
N TYR A 258 -0.22 -8.02 -3.78
CA TYR A 258 -1.20 -8.14 -2.71
C TYR A 258 -0.84 -7.27 -1.51
N ARG A 259 0.46 -7.03 -1.26
CA ARG A 259 0.90 -6.19 -0.16
C ARG A 259 0.37 -4.78 -0.30
N SER A 260 0.19 -4.14 0.84
CA SER A 260 -0.06 -2.72 0.92
C SER A 260 1.20 -1.94 0.57
N ILE A 261 1.03 -0.77 -0.06
CA ILE A 261 2.12 0.16 -0.36
C ILE A 261 2.53 0.99 0.87
N PHE A 262 1.69 1.00 1.90
CA PHE A 262 1.82 1.74 3.16
C PHE A 262 1.52 0.81 4.35
N PRO A 263 1.96 1.14 5.58
CA PRO A 263 1.64 0.32 6.76
C PRO A 263 0.14 0.06 6.88
N THR A 264 -0.23 -1.19 7.13
CA THR A 264 -1.61 -1.59 7.44
C THR A 264 -1.95 -1.28 8.89
N ALA A 265 -3.21 -1.49 9.28
CA ALA A 265 -3.62 -1.43 10.68
C ALA A 265 -2.77 -2.35 11.58
N CYS A 266 -2.40 -3.55 11.13
CA CYS A 266 -1.55 -4.44 11.92
C CYS A 266 -0.11 -3.95 12.02
N ASP A 267 0.46 -3.39 10.94
CA ASP A 267 1.77 -2.76 10.98
C ASP A 267 1.79 -1.62 12.04
N ILE A 268 0.76 -0.76 12.04
CA ILE A 268 0.64 0.34 12.99
C ILE A 268 0.39 -0.15 14.42
N GLU A 269 -0.51 -1.09 14.64
CA GLU A 269 -0.78 -1.63 15.99
C GLU A 269 0.49 -2.24 16.59
N ARG A 270 1.18 -3.09 15.82
CA ARG A 270 2.45 -3.68 16.23
C ARG A 270 3.49 -2.63 16.57
N CYS A 271 3.60 -1.60 15.73
CA CYS A 271 4.53 -0.50 15.92
C CYS A 271 4.23 0.30 17.19
N ARG A 272 2.95 0.58 17.47
CA ARG A 272 2.51 1.28 18.68
C ARG A 272 2.85 0.48 19.93
N ASN A 273 2.55 -0.82 19.91
CA ASN A 273 2.82 -1.74 21.03
C ASN A 273 4.29 -1.74 21.43
N ILE A 274 5.22 -1.82 20.47
CA ILE A 274 6.66 -1.85 20.76
C ILE A 274 7.22 -0.48 21.14
N ASN A 275 6.54 0.62 20.79
CA ASN A 275 6.94 1.99 21.16
C ASN A 275 6.24 2.49 22.43
N GLY A 276 5.51 1.62 23.14
CA GLY A 276 4.81 1.99 24.39
C GLY A 276 3.63 2.94 24.18
N MET A 277 3.08 2.99 22.97
CA MET A 277 1.90 3.79 22.65
C MET A 277 0.64 2.99 22.90
N THR A 278 -0.43 3.66 23.37
CA THR A 278 -1.73 3.02 23.59
C THR A 278 -2.24 2.38 22.29
N PRO A 279 -2.79 1.16 22.31
CA PRO A 279 -3.44 0.57 21.14
C PRO A 279 -4.52 1.49 20.55
N LEU A 280 -4.72 1.44 19.23
CA LEU A 280 -5.85 2.13 18.62
C LEU A 280 -7.14 1.43 19.06
N LEU A 281 -8.11 2.21 19.57
CA LEU A 281 -9.44 1.66 19.89
C LEU A 281 -10.03 1.07 18.61
N ASP A 282 -10.47 -0.19 18.69
CA ASP A 282 -11.04 -1.01 17.61
C ASP A 282 -10.10 -1.39 16.45
N GLY A 283 -8.78 -1.23 16.59
CA GLY A 283 -7.81 -1.67 15.56
C GLY A 283 -8.00 -1.00 14.20
N ARG A 284 -8.77 0.11 14.15
CA ARG A 284 -8.97 0.93 12.97
C ARG A 284 -8.06 2.14 13.05
N LEU A 285 -7.39 2.46 11.94
CA LEU A 285 -6.78 3.76 11.76
C LEU A 285 -7.92 4.78 11.85
N ALA A 286 -7.79 5.78 12.73
CA ALA A 286 -8.75 6.87 12.76
C ALA A 286 -8.80 7.47 11.34
N GLU A 287 -9.99 7.51 10.73
CA GLU A 287 -10.14 8.13 9.42
C GLU A 287 -9.53 9.53 9.49
N HIS A 288 -8.47 9.75 8.71
CA HIS A 288 -7.87 11.07 8.58
C HIS A 288 -9.00 12.00 8.13
N PRO A 289 -9.33 13.07 8.88
CA PRO A 289 -10.35 13.99 8.43
C PRO A 289 -9.87 14.54 7.09
N ARG A 290 -10.56 14.16 6.01
CA ARG A 290 -10.38 14.78 4.71
C ARG A 290 -10.68 16.25 4.91
N THR A 291 -9.62 17.05 5.03
CA THR A 291 -9.69 18.50 4.91
C THR A 291 -10.40 18.80 3.59
N GLN A 292 -11.60 19.36 3.70
CA GLN A 292 -12.30 20.01 2.59
C GLN A 292 -11.59 21.33 2.24
#